data_AF-A0A523RCT3-F1
#
_entry.id   AF-A0A523RCT3-F1
#
_cell.length_a   1.000
_cell.length_b   1.000
_cell.length_c   1.000
_cell.angle_alpha   90.00
_cell.angle_beta   90.00
_cell.angle_gamma   90.00
#
_symmetry.space_group_name_H-M   'P 1'
#
loop_
_entity.id
_entity.type
_entity.pdbx_description
1 polymer ?
#
loop_
_entity_poly.entity_id
_entity_poly.type
_entity_poly.pdbx_seq_one_letter_code
_entity_poly.pdbx_strand_id
1 'polypeptide(L)'
;MLKVLHFADLHLGVENFGKLNPKTSLNSRVEDFLNAFDLLVEKGLKEKVDLVIFAGDAFRDRNPNPTLQREFAKRISKFIHAGIPVVLLVGNHDLPRVKNRANTLEIYKVLDIPGLTVIDQIEIIKIKTGKGYVQIAGVPWDYFLNLFLALKAEQKTTRSVVPNSTLSEAKGKEREPENLKKLLEEQIKAKIKDLAERLDPDFPSILTAHLPLGQQFGSEQDLEIELDVFLKPEIVINSDFDYIALGHMHRFQELSKDPLAIFPGSLEKVDFGEKNQENGFVIINLTQK
;
A
#
# COMPACT_ATOMS: atom_id res chain seq x y z
N MET A 1 -18.86 10.32 14.42
CA MET A 1 -17.87 9.27 14.06
C MET A 1 -18.00 8.92 12.60
N LEU A 2 -16.85 8.84 11.93
CA LEU A 2 -16.71 8.57 10.51
C LEU A 2 -16.25 7.12 10.34
N LYS A 3 -17.00 6.31 9.58
CA LYS A 3 -16.68 4.91 9.30
C LYS A 3 -15.74 4.84 8.11
N VAL A 4 -14.51 4.40 8.32
CA VAL A 4 -13.52 4.22 7.25
C VAL A 4 -13.38 2.74 6.94
N LEU A 5 -13.60 2.36 5.68
CA LEU A 5 -13.23 1.04 5.16
C LEU A 5 -11.79 1.11 4.67
N HIS A 6 -10.94 0.24 5.20
CA HIS A 6 -9.53 0.16 4.81
C HIS A 6 -9.17 -1.27 4.40
N PHE A 7 -8.57 -1.39 3.21
CA PHE A 7 -8.05 -2.62 2.64
C PHE A 7 -6.82 -2.34 1.77
N ALA A 8 -6.03 -3.38 1.48
CA ALA A 8 -4.80 -3.29 0.70
C ALA A 8 -4.54 -4.64 0.00
N ASP A 9 -3.46 -4.71 -0.77
CA ASP A 9 -2.82 -5.98 -1.18
C ASP A 9 -3.82 -6.94 -1.85
N LEU A 10 -4.55 -6.41 -2.85
CA LEU A 10 -5.55 -7.18 -3.59
C LEU A 10 -4.89 -8.20 -4.53
N HIS A 11 -3.75 -7.85 -5.13
CA HIS A 11 -3.03 -8.65 -6.11
C HIS A 11 -3.95 -9.33 -7.16
N LEU A 12 -4.91 -8.60 -7.73
CA LEU A 12 -5.79 -9.16 -8.76
C LEU A 12 -4.95 -9.73 -9.93
N GLY A 13 -5.23 -10.98 -10.30
CA GLY A 13 -4.43 -11.72 -11.27
C GLY A 13 -3.58 -12.85 -10.67
N VAL A 14 -3.70 -13.14 -9.38
CA VAL A 14 -3.17 -14.40 -8.81
C VAL A 14 -3.89 -15.59 -9.43
N GLU A 15 -3.11 -16.47 -10.06
CA GLU A 15 -3.59 -17.65 -10.79
C GLU A 15 -2.97 -18.96 -10.29
N ASN A 16 -2.01 -18.87 -9.36
CA ASN A 16 -1.20 -19.99 -8.88
C ASN A 16 -2.09 -21.12 -8.34
N PHE A 17 -1.86 -22.35 -8.83
CA PHE A 17 -2.63 -23.55 -8.48
C PHE A 17 -4.13 -23.52 -8.85
N GLY A 18 -4.58 -22.46 -9.53
CA GLY A 18 -5.94 -22.32 -10.02
C GLY A 18 -6.19 -23.13 -11.30
N LYS A 19 -7.47 -23.30 -11.62
CA LYS A 19 -7.94 -23.99 -12.83
C LYS A 19 -8.88 -23.09 -13.60
N LEU A 20 -8.93 -23.25 -14.92
CA LEU A 20 -9.91 -22.54 -15.73
C LEU A 20 -11.32 -23.00 -15.37
N ASN A 21 -12.20 -22.06 -15.03
CA ASN A 21 -13.61 -22.32 -14.85
C ASN A 21 -14.29 -22.35 -16.22
N PRO A 22 -14.92 -23.47 -16.62
CA PRO A 22 -15.51 -23.59 -17.96
C PRO A 22 -16.72 -22.68 -18.19
N LYS A 23 -17.35 -22.14 -17.13
CA LYS A 23 -18.50 -21.25 -17.25
C LYS A 23 -18.09 -19.79 -17.43
N THR A 24 -17.10 -19.34 -16.67
CA THR A 24 -16.68 -17.93 -16.64
C THR A 24 -15.44 -17.68 -17.50
N SER A 25 -14.71 -18.74 -17.87
CA SER A 25 -13.41 -18.68 -18.54
C SER A 25 -12.35 -17.89 -17.75
N LEU A 26 -12.56 -17.72 -16.45
CA LEU A 26 -11.58 -17.15 -15.53
C LEU A 26 -10.84 -18.26 -14.80
N ASN A 27 -9.62 -17.97 -14.38
CA ASN A 27 -8.92 -18.82 -13.44
C ASN A 27 -9.65 -18.81 -12.08
N SER A 28 -9.85 -19.97 -11.46
CA SER A 28 -10.58 -20.12 -10.21
C SER A 28 -9.99 -19.28 -9.06
N ARG A 29 -8.67 -19.07 -9.02
CA ARG A 29 -8.05 -18.18 -8.04
C ARG A 29 -8.42 -16.73 -8.30
N VAL A 30 -8.43 -16.29 -9.55
CA VAL A 30 -8.95 -14.95 -9.88
C VAL A 30 -10.38 -14.81 -9.38
N GLU A 31 -11.23 -15.83 -9.55
CA GLU A 31 -12.60 -15.81 -9.02
C GLU A 31 -12.65 -15.70 -7.50
N ASP A 32 -11.78 -16.39 -6.76
CA ASP A 32 -11.69 -16.29 -5.30
C ASP A 32 -11.41 -14.85 -4.84
N PHE A 33 -10.40 -14.20 -5.42
CA PHE A 33 -10.07 -12.80 -5.14
C PHE A 33 -11.22 -11.85 -5.51
N LEU A 34 -11.89 -12.09 -6.65
CA LEU A 34 -13.03 -11.28 -7.08
C LEU A 34 -14.24 -11.43 -6.15
N ASN A 35 -14.49 -12.64 -5.65
CA ASN A 35 -15.55 -12.92 -4.68
C ASN A 35 -15.26 -12.26 -3.32
N ALA A 36 -14.00 -12.32 -2.86
CA ALA A 36 -13.59 -11.63 -1.64
C ALA A 36 -13.74 -10.11 -1.78
N PHE A 37 -13.42 -9.55 -2.96
CA PHE A 37 -13.63 -8.13 -3.26
C PHE A 37 -15.11 -7.76 -3.35
N ASP A 38 -15.96 -8.63 -3.91
CA ASP A 38 -17.41 -8.40 -3.86
C ASP A 38 -17.95 -8.41 -2.42
N LEU A 39 -17.51 -9.34 -1.57
CA LEU A 39 -17.88 -9.39 -0.15
C LEU A 39 -17.48 -8.10 0.59
N LEU A 40 -16.27 -7.59 0.35
CA LEU A 40 -15.78 -6.33 0.87
C LEU A 40 -16.70 -5.18 0.46
N VAL A 41 -17.04 -5.09 -0.82
CA VAL A 41 -17.90 -4.01 -1.33
C VAL A 41 -19.30 -4.09 -0.74
N GLU A 42 -19.90 -5.29 -0.73
CA GLU A 42 -21.21 -5.52 -0.13
C GLU A 42 -21.24 -5.13 1.34
N LYS A 43 -20.21 -5.53 2.10
CA LYS A 43 -20.10 -5.19 3.52
C LYS A 43 -19.92 -3.69 3.72
N GLY A 44 -19.04 -3.04 2.95
CA GLY A 44 -18.82 -1.58 3.02
C GLY A 44 -20.11 -0.80 2.76
N LEU A 45 -20.85 -1.16 1.71
CA LEU A 45 -22.13 -0.53 1.39
C LEU A 45 -23.19 -0.78 2.47
N LYS A 46 -23.30 -2.03 2.96
CA LYS A 46 -24.24 -2.41 4.02
C LYS A 46 -23.98 -1.66 5.32
N GLU A 47 -22.71 -1.50 5.69
CA GLU A 47 -22.28 -0.79 6.90
C GLU A 47 -22.35 0.73 6.77
N LYS A 48 -22.64 1.24 5.57
CA LYS A 48 -22.71 2.67 5.23
C LYS A 48 -21.41 3.38 5.61
N VAL A 49 -20.30 2.88 5.09
CA VAL A 49 -18.99 3.52 5.29
C VAL A 49 -18.98 4.90 4.65
N ASP A 50 -18.26 5.83 5.26
CA ASP A 50 -18.23 7.24 4.87
C ASP A 50 -17.01 7.56 3.98
N LEU A 51 -16.02 6.67 3.98
CA LEU A 51 -14.75 6.79 3.24
C LEU A 51 -14.18 5.40 2.98
N VAL A 52 -13.61 5.19 1.80
CA VAL A 52 -12.83 4.00 1.46
C VAL A 52 -11.36 4.38 1.24
N ILE A 53 -10.45 3.69 1.92
CA ILE A 53 -8.99 3.78 1.73
C ILE A 53 -8.50 2.44 1.17
N PHE A 54 -7.89 2.50 0.00
CA PHE A 54 -7.14 1.40 -0.59
C PHE A 54 -5.64 1.68 -0.49
N ALA A 55 -4.91 0.92 0.31
CA ALA A 55 -3.51 1.20 0.63
C ALA A 55 -2.50 0.48 -0.29
N GLY A 56 -2.82 0.28 -1.57
CA GLY A 56 -1.88 -0.17 -2.60
C GLY A 56 -1.96 -1.64 -2.99
N ASP A 57 -1.29 -1.97 -4.09
CA ASP A 57 -1.18 -3.29 -4.72
C ASP A 57 -2.48 -3.86 -5.26
N ALA A 58 -3.03 -3.15 -6.26
CA ALA A 58 -4.31 -3.52 -6.88
C ALA A 58 -4.19 -4.81 -7.70
N PHE A 59 -3.06 -5.01 -8.36
CA PHE A 59 -2.82 -6.10 -9.29
C PHE A 59 -1.57 -6.88 -8.89
N ARG A 60 -1.56 -8.17 -9.22
CA ARG A 60 -0.36 -9.00 -9.06
C ARG A 60 0.78 -8.51 -9.94
N ASP A 61 0.45 -8.16 -11.17
CA ASP A 61 1.41 -7.79 -12.21
C ASP A 61 1.28 -6.32 -12.59
N ARG A 62 2.42 -5.70 -12.91
CA ARG A 62 2.54 -4.32 -13.40
C ARG A 62 1.90 -4.09 -14.78
N ASN A 63 1.32 -5.13 -15.38
CA ASN A 63 0.68 -5.14 -16.70
C ASN A 63 -0.65 -5.93 -16.64
N PRO A 64 -1.64 -5.49 -15.84
CA PRO A 64 -2.89 -6.22 -15.71
C PRO A 64 -3.63 -6.22 -17.05
N ASN A 65 -4.20 -7.37 -17.41
CA ASN A 65 -5.01 -7.47 -18.62
C ASN A 65 -6.32 -6.64 -18.50
N PRO A 66 -6.98 -6.29 -19.62
CA PRO A 66 -8.20 -5.47 -19.59
C PRO A 66 -9.35 -6.05 -18.75
N THR A 67 -9.43 -7.38 -18.62
CA THR A 67 -10.44 -8.02 -17.77
C THR A 67 -10.21 -7.70 -16.30
N LEU A 68 -8.98 -7.82 -15.80
CA LEU A 68 -8.66 -7.47 -14.41
C LEU A 68 -8.90 -5.98 -14.13
N GLN A 69 -8.49 -5.11 -15.06
CA GLN A 69 -8.74 -3.66 -14.94
C GLN A 69 -10.24 -3.36 -14.85
N ARG A 70 -11.06 -3.98 -15.71
CA ARG A 70 -12.52 -3.85 -15.67
C ARG A 70 -13.10 -4.34 -14.33
N GLU A 71 -12.64 -5.48 -13.83
CA GLU A 71 -13.17 -6.05 -12.59
C GLU A 71 -12.81 -5.22 -11.35
N PHE A 72 -11.63 -4.59 -11.32
CA PHE A 72 -11.27 -3.60 -10.32
C PHE A 72 -12.16 -2.37 -10.42
N ALA A 73 -12.22 -1.73 -11.60
CA ALA A 73 -13.02 -0.53 -11.84
C ALA A 73 -14.50 -0.73 -11.48
N LYS A 74 -15.08 -1.88 -11.85
CA LYS A 74 -16.46 -2.26 -11.54
C LYS A 74 -16.74 -2.19 -10.04
N ARG A 75 -15.85 -2.73 -9.21
CA ARG A 75 -16.04 -2.78 -7.74
C ARG A 75 -15.82 -1.42 -7.09
N ILE A 76 -14.79 -0.69 -7.50
CA ILE A 76 -14.57 0.70 -7.06
C ILE A 76 -15.75 1.59 -7.42
N SER A 77 -16.32 1.44 -8.63
CA SER A 77 -17.46 2.25 -9.08
C SER A 77 -18.71 2.09 -8.22
N LYS A 78 -18.88 0.95 -7.54
CA LYS A 78 -20.04 0.72 -6.65
C LYS A 78 -20.02 1.72 -5.46
N PHE A 79 -18.84 2.04 -4.91
CA PHE A 79 -18.72 3.04 -3.85
C PHE A 79 -18.96 4.46 -4.38
N ILE A 80 -18.39 4.79 -5.54
CA ILE A 80 -18.56 6.09 -6.18
C ILE A 80 -20.04 6.37 -6.49
N HIS A 81 -20.76 5.40 -7.08
CA HIS A 81 -22.20 5.51 -7.34
C HIS A 81 -23.05 5.64 -6.06
N ALA A 82 -22.55 5.12 -4.93
CA ALA A 82 -23.17 5.30 -3.62
C ALA A 82 -22.82 6.66 -2.96
N GLY A 83 -22.04 7.51 -3.63
CA GLY A 83 -21.58 8.79 -3.10
C GLY A 83 -20.51 8.67 -2.01
N ILE A 84 -19.85 7.51 -1.91
CA ILE A 84 -18.79 7.24 -0.94
C ILE A 84 -17.46 7.58 -1.59
N PRO A 85 -16.68 8.54 -1.04
CA PRO A 85 -15.37 8.86 -1.58
C PRO A 85 -14.40 7.70 -1.42
N VAL A 86 -13.56 7.49 -2.43
CA VAL A 86 -12.56 6.43 -2.48
C VAL A 86 -11.18 7.05 -2.71
N VAL A 87 -10.21 6.64 -1.91
CA VAL A 87 -8.79 7.01 -2.08
C VAL A 87 -7.99 5.76 -2.42
N LEU A 88 -7.26 5.82 -3.52
CA LEU A 88 -6.37 4.77 -4.01
C LEU A 88 -4.92 5.20 -3.85
N LEU A 89 -4.14 4.48 -3.06
CA LEU A 89 -2.70 4.64 -2.95
C LEU A 89 -2.00 3.72 -3.96
N VAL A 90 -0.90 4.16 -4.57
CA VAL A 90 -0.08 3.32 -5.47
C VAL A 90 0.91 2.46 -4.67
N GLY A 91 0.84 1.13 -4.83
CA GLY A 91 1.75 0.16 -4.22
C GLY A 91 2.95 -0.24 -5.10
N ASN A 92 3.73 -1.23 -4.69
CA ASN A 92 4.92 -1.67 -5.44
C ASN A 92 4.61 -2.51 -6.69
N HIS A 93 3.53 -3.30 -6.67
CA HIS A 93 3.10 -4.08 -7.84
C HIS A 93 2.40 -3.21 -8.89
N ASP A 94 1.95 -2.02 -8.51
CA ASP A 94 1.33 -1.05 -9.41
C ASP A 94 2.35 -0.26 -10.23
N LEU A 95 3.59 -0.14 -9.74
CA LEU A 95 4.64 0.68 -10.36
C LEU A 95 5.34 -0.04 -11.51
N PRO A 96 5.50 0.59 -12.68
CA PRO A 96 6.21 -0.02 -13.79
C PRO A 96 7.72 -0.07 -13.53
N ARG A 97 8.41 -1.00 -14.18
CA ARG A 97 9.89 -1.08 -14.13
C ARG A 97 10.59 0.06 -14.87
N VAL A 98 9.88 0.76 -15.76
CA VAL A 98 10.40 1.82 -16.62
C VAL A 98 9.89 3.17 -16.14
N LYS A 99 10.81 4.11 -15.87
CA LYS A 99 10.57 5.40 -15.20
C LYS A 99 9.48 6.30 -15.83
N ASN A 100 9.17 6.13 -17.12
CA ASN A 100 8.22 6.98 -17.85
C ASN A 100 6.95 6.24 -18.29
N ARG A 101 6.76 5.00 -17.83
CA ARG A 101 5.53 4.26 -18.12
C ARG A 101 4.50 4.61 -17.06
N ALA A 102 3.23 4.59 -17.45
CA ALA A 102 2.15 4.79 -16.51
C ALA A 102 2.05 3.65 -15.49
N ASN A 103 1.69 3.97 -14.25
CA ASN A 103 1.33 2.97 -13.25
C ASN A 103 -0.08 2.40 -13.51
N THR A 104 -0.42 1.27 -12.88
CA THR A 104 -1.69 0.56 -13.12
C THR A 104 -2.94 1.37 -12.72
N LEU A 105 -2.79 2.37 -11.85
CA LEU A 105 -3.88 3.20 -11.33
C LEU A 105 -3.96 4.59 -11.97
N GLU A 106 -2.97 4.98 -12.78
CA GLU A 106 -2.87 6.31 -13.39
C GLU A 106 -4.09 6.66 -14.25
N ILE A 107 -4.71 5.67 -14.89
CA ILE A 107 -5.93 5.87 -15.66
C ILE A 107 -7.05 6.49 -14.82
N TYR A 108 -7.18 6.12 -13.54
CA TYR A 108 -8.19 6.68 -12.65
C TYR A 108 -7.90 8.12 -12.25
N LYS A 109 -6.61 8.49 -12.19
CA LYS A 109 -6.17 9.88 -11.97
C LYS A 109 -6.47 10.74 -13.20
N VAL A 110 -6.15 10.25 -14.39
CA VAL A 110 -6.35 10.97 -15.67
C VAL A 110 -7.83 11.17 -15.99
N LEU A 111 -8.69 10.20 -15.64
CA LEU A 111 -10.14 10.30 -15.84
C LEU A 111 -10.81 11.31 -14.90
N ASP A 112 -10.15 11.73 -13.81
CA ASP A 112 -10.65 12.71 -12.84
C ASP A 112 -12.10 12.45 -12.38
N ILE A 113 -12.35 11.21 -11.96
CA ILE A 113 -13.70 10.75 -11.59
C ILE A 113 -14.11 11.42 -10.26
N PRO A 114 -15.24 12.15 -10.19
CA PRO A 114 -15.69 12.77 -8.95
C PRO A 114 -15.87 11.76 -7.82
N GLY A 115 -15.24 12.03 -6.67
CA GLY A 115 -15.27 11.14 -5.50
C GLY A 115 -14.22 10.03 -5.53
N LEU A 116 -13.36 9.97 -6.54
CA LEU A 116 -12.19 9.10 -6.58
C LEU A 116 -10.92 9.94 -6.55
N THR A 117 -9.97 9.58 -5.70
CA THR A 117 -8.67 10.24 -5.66
C THR A 117 -7.56 9.20 -5.70
N VAL A 118 -6.56 9.41 -6.55
CA VAL A 118 -5.37 8.57 -6.64
C VAL A 118 -4.19 9.34 -6.05
N ILE A 119 -3.50 8.71 -5.11
CA ILE A 119 -2.26 9.22 -4.53
C ILE A 119 -1.09 8.38 -5.06
N ASP A 120 -0.34 8.97 -5.98
CA ASP A 120 0.84 8.41 -6.64
C ASP A 120 2.12 9.20 -6.33
N GLN A 121 2.02 10.22 -5.48
CA GLN A 121 3.11 11.02 -4.95
C GLN A 121 2.83 11.38 -3.48
N ILE A 122 3.83 11.91 -2.78
CA ILE A 122 3.66 12.33 -1.39
C ILE A 122 2.88 13.65 -1.28
N GLU A 123 1.69 13.61 -0.70
CA GLU A 123 0.83 14.80 -0.57
C GLU A 123 -0.18 14.69 0.58
N ILE A 124 -0.79 15.83 0.92
CA ILE A 124 -1.94 15.90 1.82
C ILE A 124 -3.14 16.31 0.96
N ILE A 125 -4.16 15.48 0.96
CA ILE A 125 -5.43 15.76 0.30
C ILE A 125 -6.53 15.94 1.33
N LYS A 126 -7.52 16.79 1.02
CA LYS A 126 -8.70 16.99 1.85
C LYS A 126 -9.91 16.38 1.18
N ILE A 127 -10.44 15.31 1.76
CA ILE A 127 -11.59 14.57 1.22
C ILE A 127 -12.87 15.03 1.89
N LYS A 128 -13.86 15.39 1.07
CA LYS A 128 -15.23 15.65 1.54
C LYS A 128 -15.98 14.33 1.67
N THR A 129 -16.49 14.05 2.85
CA THR A 129 -17.39 12.92 3.11
C THR A 129 -18.80 13.43 3.42
N GLY A 130 -19.76 12.51 3.54
CA GLY A 130 -21.12 12.84 4.00
C GLY A 130 -21.18 13.41 5.42
N LYS A 131 -20.10 13.24 6.22
CA LYS A 131 -20.03 13.66 7.62
C LYS A 131 -19.05 14.80 7.88
N GLY A 132 -18.48 15.42 6.84
CA GLY A 132 -17.47 16.48 6.97
C GLY A 132 -16.19 16.14 6.22
N TYR A 133 -15.13 16.89 6.50
CA TYR A 133 -13.86 16.70 5.81
C TYR A 133 -12.91 15.81 6.62
N VAL A 134 -12.09 15.04 5.90
CA VAL A 134 -10.97 14.25 6.43
C VAL A 134 -9.72 14.65 5.66
N GLN A 135 -8.60 14.80 6.35
CA GLN A 135 -7.30 15.01 5.72
C GLN A 135 -6.57 13.67 5.58
N ILE A 136 -6.00 13.40 4.42
CA ILE A 136 -5.26 12.17 4.16
C ILE A 136 -3.87 12.56 3.69
N ALA A 137 -2.86 12.17 4.46
CA ALA A 137 -1.48 12.19 4.00
C ALA A 137 -1.16 10.84 3.36
N GLY A 138 -0.77 10.84 2.08
CA GLY A 138 -0.41 9.61 1.38
C GLY A 138 1.08 9.48 1.15
N VAL A 139 1.62 8.29 1.40
CA VAL A 139 3.01 7.92 1.16
C VAL A 139 3.04 6.66 0.28
N PRO A 140 3.01 6.81 -1.06
CA PRO A 140 3.06 5.68 -1.98
C PRO A 140 4.44 5.01 -1.98
N TRP A 141 4.52 3.80 -2.53
CA TRP A 141 5.78 3.04 -2.58
C TRP A 141 6.89 3.76 -3.35
N ASP A 142 6.53 4.55 -4.37
CA ASP A 142 7.49 5.22 -5.25
C ASP A 142 8.45 6.13 -4.48
N TYR A 143 7.96 6.77 -3.41
CA TYR A 143 8.72 7.66 -2.55
C TYR A 143 9.82 6.89 -1.82
N PHE A 144 9.47 5.74 -1.24
CA PHE A 144 10.42 4.84 -0.58
C PHE A 144 11.47 4.34 -1.58
N LEU A 145 11.04 3.85 -2.75
CA LEU A 145 11.93 3.30 -3.76
C LEU A 145 12.93 4.36 -4.28
N ASN A 146 12.44 5.55 -4.63
CA ASN A 146 13.28 6.63 -5.16
C ASN A 146 14.30 7.10 -4.11
N LEU A 147 13.88 7.24 -2.85
CA LEU A 147 14.76 7.62 -1.76
C LEU A 147 15.83 6.54 -1.50
N PHE A 148 15.43 5.27 -1.43
CA PHE A 148 16.36 4.16 -1.25
C PHE A 148 17.44 4.14 -2.36
N LEU A 149 17.03 4.26 -3.63
CA LEU A 149 17.94 4.27 -4.77
C LEU A 149 18.90 5.46 -4.76
N ALA A 150 18.41 6.66 -4.39
CA ALA A 150 19.23 7.86 -4.28
C ALA A 150 20.32 7.70 -3.22
N LEU A 151 19.95 7.27 -2.01
CA LEU A 151 20.91 7.07 -0.91
C LEU A 151 21.91 5.96 -1.21
N LYS A 152 21.47 4.87 -1.87
CA LYS A 152 22.35 3.79 -2.32
C LYS A 152 23.35 4.26 -3.38
N ALA A 153 22.95 5.15 -4.29
CA ALA A 153 23.84 5.74 -5.27
C ALA A 153 24.91 6.65 -4.61
N GLU A 154 24.51 7.50 -3.67
CA GLU A 154 25.42 8.38 -2.93
C GLU A 154 26.51 7.59 -2.16
N GLN A 155 26.15 6.47 -1.53
CA GLN A 155 27.13 5.63 -0.83
C GLN A 155 28.13 4.94 -1.75
N LYS A 156 27.75 4.61 -3.00
CA LYS A 156 28.69 4.06 -3.98
C LYS A 156 29.72 5.09 -4.43
N THR A 157 29.30 6.35 -4.57
CA THR A 157 30.23 7.43 -4.99
C THR A 157 31.28 7.75 -3.91
N THR A 158 30.94 7.64 -2.63
CA THR A 158 31.86 7.94 -1.52
C THR A 158 32.88 6.83 -1.24
N ARG A 159 32.59 5.56 -1.59
CA ARG A 159 33.55 4.44 -1.45
C ARG A 159 34.63 4.40 -2.54
N SER A 160 34.44 5.08 -3.67
CA SER A 160 35.35 5.01 -4.84
C SER A 160 36.60 5.90 -4.74
N VAL A 161 36.88 6.54 -3.60
CA VAL A 161 38.05 7.44 -3.41
C VAL A 161 39.25 6.73 -2.75
N VAL A 162 39.20 5.42 -2.49
CA VAL A 162 40.36 4.66 -1.98
C VAL A 162 41.10 3.99 -3.14
N PRO A 163 42.38 4.32 -3.44
CA PRO A 163 43.14 3.67 -4.49
C PRO A 163 43.41 2.21 -4.13
N ASN A 164 43.23 1.32 -5.12
CA ASN A 164 43.55 -0.10 -5.16
C ASN A 164 44.54 -0.64 -4.10
N SER A 165 44.08 -1.61 -3.32
CA SER A 165 44.91 -2.77 -2.99
C SER A 165 44.06 -4.03 -2.80
N THR A 166 44.35 -5.01 -3.66
CA THR A 166 44.13 -6.46 -3.54
C THR A 166 42.70 -7.03 -3.53
N LEU A 167 42.46 -7.82 -4.58
CA LEU A 167 41.37 -8.78 -4.79
C LEU A 167 41.12 -9.70 -3.59
N SER A 168 39.86 -9.91 -3.24
CA SER A 168 39.35 -11.27 -3.01
C SER A 168 37.85 -11.34 -3.23
N GLU A 169 37.46 -12.32 -4.04
CA GLU A 169 36.10 -12.73 -4.32
C GLU A 169 35.48 -13.34 -3.06
N ALA A 170 34.74 -12.55 -2.30
CA ALA A 170 33.84 -13.06 -1.27
C ALA A 170 32.40 -12.94 -1.77
N LYS A 171 31.85 -14.05 -2.29
CA LYS A 171 30.41 -14.25 -2.43
C LYS A 171 29.80 -14.38 -1.02
N GLY A 172 29.78 -13.29 -0.26
CA GLY A 172 28.92 -13.11 0.90
C GLY A 172 27.72 -12.28 0.48
N LYS A 173 26.51 -12.61 0.95
CA LYS A 173 25.37 -11.68 0.88
C LYS A 173 25.86 -10.34 1.43
N GLU A 174 26.03 -9.34 0.57
CA GLU A 174 26.36 -7.98 1.00
C GLU A 174 25.22 -7.52 1.92
N ARG A 175 25.45 -7.59 3.24
CA ARG A 175 24.54 -6.93 4.19
C ARG A 175 24.57 -5.46 3.82
N GLU A 176 23.42 -4.91 3.44
CA GLU A 176 23.25 -3.47 3.25
C GLU A 176 23.82 -2.77 4.49
N PRO A 177 24.70 -1.77 4.32
CA PRO A 177 25.37 -1.15 5.46
C PRO A 177 24.30 -0.56 6.38
N GLU A 178 24.37 -0.88 7.68
CA GLU A 178 23.48 -0.40 8.75
C GLU A 178 23.18 1.12 8.64
N ASN A 179 24.15 1.89 8.12
CA ASN A 179 24.03 3.32 7.86
C ASN A 179 22.98 3.69 6.79
N LEU A 180 22.78 2.91 5.73
CA LEU A 180 21.78 3.18 4.68
C LEU A 180 20.36 3.08 5.24
N LYS A 181 20.07 1.97 5.93
CA LYS A 181 18.76 1.74 6.55
C LYS A 181 18.45 2.84 7.57
N LYS A 182 19.41 3.19 8.42
CA LYS A 182 19.23 4.27 9.42
C LYS A 182 18.91 5.61 8.74
N LEU A 183 19.64 5.99 7.70
CA LEU A 183 19.40 7.23 6.98
C LEU A 183 18.04 7.25 6.27
N LEU A 184 17.62 6.12 5.72
CA LEU A 184 16.31 5.93 5.11
C LEU A 184 15.18 6.08 6.15
N GLU A 185 15.31 5.43 7.31
CA GLU A 185 14.38 5.56 8.44
C GLU A 185 14.28 7.03 8.91
N GLU A 186 15.42 7.72 9.06
CA GLU A 186 15.48 9.11 9.48
C GLU A 186 14.78 10.06 8.49
N GLN A 187 15.02 9.90 7.19
CA GLN A 187 14.41 10.76 6.18
C GLN A 187 12.92 10.51 6.00
N ILE A 188 12.48 9.26 6.01
CA ILE A 188 11.04 8.93 5.94
C ILE A 188 10.33 9.45 7.18
N LYS A 189 10.89 9.23 8.38
CA LYS A 189 10.34 9.75 9.63
C LYS A 189 10.23 11.27 9.62
N ALA A 190 11.28 11.97 9.19
CA ALA A 190 11.26 13.43 9.06
C ALA A 190 10.17 13.90 8.09
N LYS A 191 9.98 13.18 6.98
CA LYS A 191 8.97 13.54 5.99
C LYS A 191 7.54 13.30 6.48
N ILE A 192 7.28 12.21 7.20
CA ILE A 192 5.97 11.94 7.83
C ILE A 192 5.67 12.98 8.90
N LYS A 193 6.68 13.39 9.68
CA LYS A 193 6.52 14.48 10.64
C LYS A 193 6.17 15.81 9.97
N ASP A 194 6.85 16.18 8.87
CA ASP A 194 6.50 17.35 8.05
C ASP A 194 5.05 17.30 7.53
N LEU A 195 4.56 16.12 7.16
CA LEU A 195 3.16 15.95 6.76
C LEU A 195 2.21 16.22 7.94
N ALA A 196 2.50 15.65 9.11
CA ALA A 196 1.67 15.81 10.30
C ALA A 196 1.59 17.29 10.76
N GLU A 197 2.72 18.01 10.74
CA GLU A 197 2.80 19.43 11.13
C GLU A 197 2.00 20.37 10.22
N ARG A 198 1.68 19.95 8.99
CA ARG A 198 0.90 20.72 8.01
C ARG A 198 -0.61 20.45 8.06
N LEU A 199 -1.06 19.55 8.93
CA LEU A 199 -2.48 19.22 9.07
C LEU A 199 -3.23 20.33 9.80
N ASP A 200 -4.47 20.55 9.37
CA ASP A 200 -5.43 21.38 10.08
C ASP A 200 -6.01 20.60 11.29
N PRO A 201 -5.83 21.07 12.54
CA PRO A 201 -6.26 20.34 13.73
C PRO A 201 -7.79 20.26 13.86
N ASP A 202 -8.57 21.03 13.11
CA ASP A 202 -10.04 20.99 13.16
C ASP A 202 -10.62 19.82 12.35
N PHE A 203 -9.79 19.07 11.61
CA PHE A 203 -10.23 17.93 10.82
C PHE A 203 -9.52 16.64 11.23
N PRO A 204 -10.24 15.50 11.24
CA PRO A 204 -9.61 14.21 11.45
C PRO A 204 -8.58 13.92 10.34
N SER A 205 -7.50 13.24 10.70
CA SER A 205 -6.37 12.95 9.82
C SER A 205 -6.07 11.45 9.72
N ILE A 206 -5.74 11.01 8.51
CA ILE A 206 -5.32 9.64 8.21
C ILE A 206 -3.96 9.70 7.51
N LEU A 207 -3.00 8.90 7.98
CA LEU A 207 -1.82 8.55 7.18
C LEU A 207 -2.14 7.28 6.42
N THR A 208 -2.02 7.29 5.10
CA THR A 208 -2.02 6.04 4.31
C THR A 208 -0.66 5.84 3.66
N ALA A 209 -0.08 4.65 3.82
CA ALA A 209 1.28 4.39 3.36
C ALA A 209 1.47 2.95 2.89
N HIS A 210 2.23 2.77 1.83
CA HIS A 210 2.65 1.46 1.32
C HIS A 210 4.16 1.34 1.52
N LEU A 211 4.57 0.79 2.67
CA LEU A 211 5.95 0.79 3.16
C LEU A 211 6.32 -0.58 3.77
N PRO A 212 7.57 -1.03 3.62
CA PRO A 212 8.01 -2.29 4.20
C PRO A 212 8.33 -2.13 5.69
N LEU A 213 7.30 -2.10 6.55
CA LEU A 213 7.44 -1.93 8.00
C LEU A 213 7.39 -3.26 8.74
N GLY A 214 8.21 -3.41 9.78
CA GLY A 214 8.19 -4.57 10.68
C GLY A 214 8.96 -5.76 10.12
N GLN A 215 8.49 -6.98 10.39
CA GLN A 215 9.08 -8.22 9.88
C GLN A 215 8.04 -9.01 9.09
N GLN A 216 8.46 -9.63 8.00
CA GLN A 216 7.63 -10.55 7.23
C GLN A 216 7.59 -11.93 7.88
N PHE A 217 6.41 -12.54 7.89
CA PHE A 217 6.19 -13.89 8.40
C PHE A 217 5.65 -14.77 7.26
N GLY A 218 6.43 -15.74 6.77
CA GLY A 218 5.98 -16.67 5.72
C GLY A 218 7.09 -17.15 4.78
N SER A 219 6.71 -17.95 3.77
CA SER A 219 7.58 -18.47 2.70
C SER A 219 8.15 -17.39 1.77
N GLU A 220 7.74 -16.14 1.95
CA GLU A 220 8.28 -14.98 1.24
C GLU A 220 9.69 -14.56 1.71
N GLN A 221 10.34 -15.34 2.58
CA GLN A 221 11.78 -15.20 2.86
C GLN A 221 12.65 -15.30 1.59
N ASP A 222 12.14 -15.84 0.48
CA ASP A 222 12.94 -16.16 -0.69
C ASP A 222 12.49 -15.56 -2.03
N LEU A 223 11.37 -14.81 -2.16
CA LEU A 223 10.83 -14.53 -3.51
C LEU A 223 10.46 -13.09 -3.94
N GLU A 224 9.98 -12.14 -3.13
CA GLU A 224 9.40 -10.92 -3.75
C GLU A 224 9.74 -9.54 -3.15
N ILE A 225 10.64 -9.45 -2.16
CA ILE A 225 11.24 -8.15 -1.82
C ILE A 225 12.50 -7.97 -2.66
N GLU A 226 12.39 -7.23 -3.77
CA GLU A 226 13.52 -6.89 -4.65
C GLU A 226 14.65 -6.14 -3.91
N LEU A 227 14.38 -5.62 -2.71
CA LEU A 227 15.27 -4.74 -1.94
C LEU A 227 15.74 -5.28 -0.58
N ASP A 228 15.11 -6.33 -0.03
CA ASP A 228 15.42 -6.93 1.30
C ASP A 228 15.58 -5.89 2.44
N VAL A 229 14.78 -4.81 2.42
CA VAL A 229 14.82 -3.71 3.40
C VAL A 229 13.51 -3.59 4.16
N PHE A 230 13.58 -3.78 5.48
CA PHE A 230 12.47 -3.54 6.40
C PHE A 230 12.78 -2.39 7.35
N LEU A 231 11.83 -1.48 7.49
CA LEU A 231 11.89 -0.31 8.34
C LEU A 231 11.18 -0.53 9.67
N LYS A 232 11.59 0.23 10.68
CA LYS A 232 10.95 0.29 11.99
C LYS A 232 9.52 0.84 11.93
N PRO A 233 8.51 0.17 12.52
CA PRO A 233 7.16 0.72 12.68
C PRO A 233 7.13 2.11 13.35
N GLU A 234 8.09 2.40 14.22
CA GLU A 234 8.26 3.66 14.95
C GLU A 234 8.36 4.90 14.04
N ILE A 235 8.66 4.73 12.75
CA ILE A 235 8.69 5.84 11.79
C ILE A 235 7.28 6.36 11.48
N VAL A 236 6.25 5.51 11.61
CA VAL A 236 4.86 5.89 11.36
C VAL A 236 4.06 6.00 12.66
N ILE A 237 4.21 5.08 13.62
CA ILE A 237 3.32 5.06 14.80
C ILE A 237 3.57 6.21 15.79
N ASN A 238 4.71 6.90 15.71
CA ASN A 238 5.01 8.07 16.55
C ASN A 238 4.65 9.39 15.85
N SER A 239 3.64 9.38 14.99
CA SER A 239 3.16 10.55 14.26
C SER A 239 1.78 10.98 14.74
N ASP A 240 1.46 12.27 14.61
CA ASP A 240 0.23 12.87 15.16
C ASP A 240 -1.00 12.71 14.23
N PHE A 241 -1.16 11.53 13.63
CA PHE A 241 -2.34 11.19 12.83
C PHE A 241 -3.39 10.47 13.68
N ASP A 242 -4.68 10.68 13.40
CA ASP A 242 -5.75 10.00 14.16
C ASP A 242 -5.91 8.52 13.78
N TYR A 243 -5.48 8.14 12.57
CA TYR A 243 -5.44 6.75 12.10
C TYR A 243 -4.32 6.53 11.08
N ILE A 244 -3.70 5.34 11.10
CA ILE A 244 -2.64 4.94 10.17
C ILE A 244 -3.08 3.69 9.40
N ALA A 245 -3.34 3.88 8.11
CA ALA A 245 -3.81 2.88 7.14
C ALA A 245 -2.67 2.37 6.26
N LEU A 246 -2.10 1.20 6.59
CA LEU A 246 -0.93 0.66 5.92
C LEU A 246 -1.30 -0.45 4.91
N GLY A 247 -0.52 -0.58 3.84
CA GLY A 247 -0.49 -1.75 2.93
C GLY A 247 0.93 -2.23 2.70
N HIS A 248 1.11 -3.36 1.99
CA HIS A 248 2.36 -4.10 1.68
C HIS A 248 2.49 -5.42 2.45
N MET A 249 1.86 -5.54 3.62
CA MET A 249 1.95 -6.74 4.45
C MET A 249 0.66 -7.56 4.29
N HIS A 250 0.77 -8.78 3.75
CA HIS A 250 -0.40 -9.63 3.48
C HIS A 250 -1.07 -10.21 4.74
N ARG A 251 -0.41 -10.12 5.89
CA ARG A 251 -0.97 -10.54 7.18
C ARG A 251 -1.58 -9.36 7.91
N PHE A 252 -2.79 -9.55 8.45
CA PHE A 252 -3.37 -8.61 9.40
C PHE A 252 -2.44 -8.36 10.59
N GLN A 253 -2.14 -7.09 10.86
CA GLN A 253 -1.31 -6.65 11.99
C GLN A 253 -1.82 -5.31 12.54
N GLU A 254 -1.96 -5.24 13.86
CA GLU A 254 -2.13 -3.99 14.60
C GLU A 254 -0.77 -3.59 15.17
N LEU A 255 -0.15 -2.55 14.60
CA LEU A 255 1.18 -2.07 15.03
C LEU A 255 1.10 -1.16 16.27
N SER A 256 -0.01 -0.46 16.43
CA SER A 256 -0.28 0.43 17.57
C SER A 256 -1.78 0.59 17.77
N LYS A 257 -2.17 0.90 19.01
CA LYS A 257 -3.55 1.25 19.40
C LYS A 257 -3.80 2.74 19.50
N ASP A 258 -2.74 3.52 19.69
CA ASP A 258 -2.80 4.96 19.84
C ASP A 258 -1.52 5.60 19.27
N PRO A 259 -1.59 6.22 18.07
CA PRO A 259 -2.73 6.15 17.15
C PRO A 259 -2.94 4.72 16.65
N LEU A 260 -4.18 4.38 16.28
CA LEU A 260 -4.48 3.06 15.71
C LEU A 260 -3.76 2.90 14.37
N ALA A 261 -2.90 1.89 14.26
CA ALA A 261 -2.09 1.63 13.07
C ALA A 261 -2.26 0.18 12.61
N ILE A 262 -2.77 -0.02 11.40
CA ILE A 262 -3.19 -1.34 10.93
C ILE A 262 -2.63 -1.62 9.53
N PHE A 263 -2.06 -2.82 9.37
CA PHE A 263 -2.04 -3.52 8.08
C PHE A 263 -3.26 -4.44 8.02
N PRO A 264 -4.17 -4.27 7.03
CA PRO A 264 -5.37 -5.08 6.93
C PRO A 264 -5.06 -6.51 6.45
N GLY A 265 -3.90 -6.70 5.81
CA GLY A 265 -3.58 -7.93 5.10
C GLY A 265 -4.11 -7.91 3.67
N SER A 266 -3.77 -8.97 2.93
CA SER A 266 -4.36 -9.25 1.63
C SER A 266 -5.82 -9.69 1.82
N LEU A 267 -6.65 -9.40 0.82
CA LEU A 267 -8.07 -9.74 0.89
C LEU A 267 -8.33 -11.25 0.72
N GLU A 268 -7.40 -11.95 0.07
CA GLU A 268 -7.40 -13.39 -0.14
C GLU A 268 -5.94 -13.89 -0.20
N LYS A 269 -5.73 -15.16 0.13
CA LYS A 269 -4.40 -15.76 0.29
C LYS A 269 -3.61 -15.73 -1.02
N VAL A 270 -2.46 -15.07 -1.04
CA VAL A 270 -1.63 -14.99 -2.25
C VAL A 270 -0.89 -16.32 -2.48
N ASP A 271 -0.37 -16.92 -1.42
CA ASP A 271 0.39 -18.17 -1.47
C ASP A 271 0.08 -19.15 -0.31
N PHE A 272 0.80 -20.27 -0.26
CA PHE A 272 0.64 -21.28 0.79
C PHE A 272 1.21 -20.87 2.16
N GLY A 273 2.09 -19.88 2.22
CA GLY A 273 2.58 -19.28 3.47
C GLY A 273 1.46 -18.60 4.26
N GLU A 274 0.42 -18.15 3.56
CA GLU A 274 -0.75 -17.50 4.14
C GLU A 274 -1.86 -18.47 4.58
N LYS A 275 -1.68 -19.79 4.44
CA LYS A 275 -2.75 -20.80 4.65
C LYS A 275 -3.51 -20.68 5.99
N ASN A 276 -2.82 -20.28 7.05
CA ASN A 276 -3.36 -20.18 8.42
C ASN A 276 -3.67 -18.73 8.82
N GLN A 277 -3.58 -17.78 7.88
CA GLN A 277 -3.82 -16.38 8.14
C GLN A 277 -5.30 -16.04 7.95
N GLU A 278 -5.77 -15.10 8.75
CA GLU A 278 -7.02 -14.40 8.51
C GLU A 278 -6.75 -13.29 7.50
N ASN A 279 -7.56 -13.25 6.44
CA ASN A 279 -7.47 -12.30 5.33
C ASN A 279 -8.75 -11.46 5.32
N GLY A 280 -8.67 -10.21 4.88
CA GLY A 280 -9.85 -9.36 4.90
C GLY A 280 -9.58 -7.87 4.73
N PHE A 281 -10.37 -7.10 5.46
CA PHE A 281 -10.36 -5.65 5.49
C PHE A 281 -10.82 -5.19 6.86
N VAL A 282 -10.58 -3.92 7.18
CA VAL A 282 -11.03 -3.33 8.45
C VAL A 282 -12.03 -2.22 8.21
N ILE A 283 -13.02 -2.12 9.10
CA ILE A 283 -13.89 -0.95 9.21
C ILE A 283 -13.63 -0.35 10.57
N ILE A 284 -13.08 0.87 10.59
CA ILE A 284 -12.77 1.60 11.83
C ILE A 284 -13.73 2.78 12.00
N ASN A 285 -13.95 3.20 13.24
CA ASN A 285 -14.68 4.41 13.58
C ASN A 285 -13.67 5.49 13.95
N LEU A 286 -13.49 6.47 13.07
CA LEU A 286 -12.66 7.63 13.31
C LEU A 286 -13.47 8.70 14.06
N THR A 287 -12.93 9.17 15.17
CA THR A 287 -13.53 10.28 15.93
C THR A 287 -13.40 11.56 15.12
N GLN A 288 -14.45 12.39 15.14
CA GLN A 288 -14.41 13.69 14.48
C GLN A 288 -13.83 14.71 15.46
N LYS A 289 -13.07 15.67 14.95
CA LYS A 289 -12.55 16.80 15.72
C LYS A 289 -13.57 17.94 15.74
#